data_AF-A0AAW4NA25-F1
#
_entry.id   AF-A0AAW4NA25-F1
#
_cell.length_a   1.000
_cell.length_b   1.000
_cell.length_c   1.000
_cell.angle_alpha   90.00
_cell.angle_beta   90.00
_cell.angle_gamma   90.00
#
_symmetry.space_group_name_H-M   'P 1'
#
loop_
_entity.id
_entity.type
_entity.pdbx_description
1 polymer ?
#
loop_
_entity_poly.entity_id
_entity_poly.type
_entity_poly.pdbx_seq_one_letter_code
_entity_poly.pdbx_strand_id
1 'polypeptide(L)'
;MNDEIKRIDEFKGINEFKTIQDLLDKYMDGATSNEEEATLRKYFEEHANDIPEEWESYRALFSYIGFEQMNLSQILKGEEEKEEDFEKKDSEKEEIPKKEASRSRWLKYFGTSVAAAAIIAFLIVGIQKIAQPQSECYAVIDGKVYTDQEFVHHEALDALDDVSADSEDPFSALDMMKQ
;
A
#
# COMPACT_ATOMS: atom_id res chain seq x y z
N MET A 1 25.99 39.96 -15.90
CA MET A 1 25.43 38.66 -16.31
C MET A 1 25.29 37.71 -15.12
N ASN A 2 26.29 37.61 -14.23
CA ASN A 2 26.22 36.75 -13.05
C ASN A 2 25.17 37.19 -12.01
N ASP A 3 24.98 38.50 -11.83
CA ASP A 3 24.03 39.05 -10.83
C ASP A 3 22.56 38.86 -11.23
N GLU A 4 22.28 38.76 -12.52
CA GLU A 4 20.90 38.58 -13.03
C GLU A 4 20.45 37.13 -12.90
N ILE A 5 21.35 36.18 -13.19
CA ILE A 5 21.11 34.74 -12.98
C ILE A 5 20.92 34.44 -11.49
N LYS A 6 21.77 35.00 -10.62
CA LYS A 6 21.66 34.82 -9.16
C LYS A 6 20.29 35.27 -8.61
N ARG A 7 19.77 36.41 -9.08
CA ARG A 7 18.44 36.89 -8.65
C ARG A 7 17.29 36.01 -9.13
N ILE A 8 17.41 35.38 -10.30
CA ILE A 8 16.38 34.48 -10.83
C ILE A 8 16.33 33.19 -10.02
N ASP A 9 17.49 32.61 -9.68
CA ASP A 9 17.57 31.39 -8.87
C ASP A 9 17.05 31.63 -7.44
N GLU A 10 17.41 32.75 -6.82
CA GLU A 10 16.88 33.15 -5.50
C GLU A 10 15.35 33.32 -5.54
N PHE A 11 14.82 34.02 -6.54
CA PHE A 11 13.37 34.20 -6.68
C PHE A 11 12.63 32.88 -6.92
N LYS A 12 13.22 31.97 -7.71
CA LYS A 12 12.66 30.64 -7.95
C LYS A 12 12.61 29.83 -6.65
N GLY A 13 13.70 29.82 -5.87
CA GLY A 13 13.76 29.13 -4.58
C GLY A 13 12.73 29.66 -3.57
N ILE A 14 12.50 30.97 -3.52
CA ILE A 14 11.50 31.58 -2.62
C ILE A 14 10.08 31.12 -2.96
N ASN A 15 9.74 31.04 -4.26
CA ASN A 15 8.41 30.59 -4.68
C ASN A 15 8.21 29.08 -4.42
N GLU A 16 9.25 28.28 -4.64
CA GLU A 16 9.22 26.85 -4.36
C GLU A 16 9.06 26.58 -2.85
N PHE A 17 9.84 27.26 -2.01
CA PHE A 17 9.71 27.19 -0.56
C PHE A 17 8.29 27.48 -0.09
N LYS A 18 7.69 28.58 -0.56
CA LYS A 18 6.31 28.92 -0.19
C LYS A 18 5.30 27.86 -0.64
N THR A 19 5.49 27.31 -1.84
CA THR A 19 4.61 26.27 -2.38
C THR A 19 4.67 25.00 -1.54
N ILE A 20 5.87 24.58 -1.13
CA ILE A 20 6.05 23.42 -0.26
C ILE A 20 5.47 23.66 1.12
N GLN A 21 5.64 24.87 1.67
CA GLN A 21 5.04 25.23 2.95
C GLN A 21 3.51 25.12 2.91
N ASP A 22 2.87 25.71 1.90
CA ASP A 22 1.40 25.65 1.73
C ASP A 22 0.92 24.18 1.57
N LEU A 23 1.71 23.33 0.91
CA LEU A 23 1.43 21.89 0.79
C LEU A 23 1.59 21.14 2.12
N LEU A 24 2.59 21.49 2.93
CA LEU A 24 2.79 20.89 4.26
C LEU A 24 1.66 21.26 5.22
N ASP A 25 1.21 22.51 5.20
CA ASP A 25 0.05 22.95 6.00
C ASP A 25 -1.20 22.17 5.58
N LYS A 26 -1.44 22.05 4.27
CA LYS A 26 -2.54 21.25 3.72
C LYS A 26 -2.43 19.75 4.05
N TYR A 27 -1.21 19.21 4.10
CA TYR A 27 -0.94 17.82 4.47
C TYR A 27 -1.28 17.58 5.93
N MET A 28 -0.94 18.52 6.81
CA MET A 28 -1.30 18.47 8.24
C MET A 28 -2.80 18.54 8.47
N ASP A 29 -3.52 19.26 7.60
CA ASP A 29 -4.99 19.28 7.59
C ASP A 29 -5.62 18.01 6.96
N GLY A 30 -4.81 17.10 6.41
CA GLY A 30 -5.27 15.87 5.76
C GLY A 30 -6.05 16.11 4.46
N ALA A 31 -5.86 17.27 3.83
CA ALA A 31 -6.61 17.68 2.63
C ALA A 31 -5.83 17.45 1.33
N THR A 32 -4.60 16.92 1.38
CA THR A 32 -3.74 16.68 0.22
C THR A 32 -4.28 15.58 -0.70
N SER A 33 -4.02 15.76 -2.00
CA SER A 33 -4.21 14.74 -3.02
C SER A 33 -2.93 13.92 -3.24
N ASN A 34 -3.07 12.76 -3.89
CA ASN A 34 -1.93 11.88 -4.20
C ASN A 34 -0.82 12.58 -5.03
N GLU A 35 -1.20 13.49 -5.94
CA GLU A 35 -0.26 14.23 -6.79
C GLU A 35 0.53 15.28 -5.98
N GLU A 36 -0.13 15.93 -5.03
CA GLU A 36 0.50 16.89 -4.12
C GLU A 36 1.48 16.19 -3.18
N GLU A 37 1.09 15.03 -2.62
CA GLU A 37 2.00 14.25 -1.80
C GLU A 37 3.16 13.65 -2.59
N ALA A 38 2.97 13.34 -3.88
CA ALA A 38 4.07 12.95 -4.76
C ALA A 38 5.06 14.10 -4.95
N THR A 39 4.55 15.33 -5.02
CA THR A 39 5.38 16.54 -5.09
C THR A 39 6.18 16.73 -3.80
N LEU A 40 5.55 16.54 -2.63
CA LEU A 40 6.25 16.57 -1.33
C LEU A 40 7.35 15.50 -1.27
N ARG A 41 7.03 14.25 -1.59
CA ARG A 41 8.02 13.14 -1.64
C ARG A 41 9.23 13.50 -2.51
N LYS A 42 8.98 13.96 -3.73
CA LYS A 42 10.02 14.35 -4.68
C LYS A 42 10.88 15.50 -4.14
N TYR A 43 10.24 16.52 -3.56
CA TYR A 43 10.96 17.67 -3.02
C TYR A 43 11.93 17.27 -1.91
N PHE A 44 11.46 16.47 -0.94
CA PHE A 44 12.29 16.00 0.18
C PHE A 44 13.37 14.99 -0.22
N GLU A 45 13.17 14.26 -1.33
CA GLU A 45 14.19 13.40 -1.94
C GLU A 45 15.31 14.23 -2.61
N GLU A 46 14.94 15.25 -3.39
CA GLU A 46 15.89 16.10 -4.12
C GLU A 46 16.67 17.08 -3.20
N HIS A 47 16.03 17.56 -2.12
CA HIS A 47 16.57 18.60 -1.25
C HIS A 47 17.07 18.10 0.11
N ALA A 48 17.35 16.80 0.27
CA ALA A 48 17.63 16.17 1.57
C ALA A 48 18.68 16.89 2.47
N ASN A 49 19.63 17.64 1.89
CA ASN A 49 20.68 18.35 2.63
C ASN A 49 20.48 19.87 2.75
N ASP A 50 19.44 20.44 2.12
CA ASP A 50 19.18 21.89 2.03
C ASP A 50 17.72 22.19 2.41
N ILE A 51 17.31 21.69 3.57
CA ILE A 51 15.97 21.86 4.14
C ILE A 51 16.08 22.62 5.47
N PRO A 52 15.17 23.55 5.77
CA PRO A 52 15.16 24.25 7.06
C PRO A 52 14.95 23.30 8.24
N GLU A 53 15.50 23.67 9.40
CA GLU A 53 15.44 22.88 10.63
C GLU A 53 14.00 22.52 11.04
N GLU A 54 13.06 23.44 10.82
CA GLU A 54 11.62 23.26 11.09
C GLU A 54 11.01 22.09 10.30
N TRP A 55 11.64 21.69 9.19
CA TRP A 55 11.16 20.63 8.32
C TRP A 55 11.94 19.30 8.43
N GLU A 56 12.86 19.17 9.38
CA GLU A 56 13.60 17.92 9.59
C GLU A 56 12.67 16.72 9.86
N SER A 57 11.61 16.92 10.63
CA SER A 57 10.60 15.88 10.91
C SER A 57 9.90 15.41 9.64
N TYR A 58 9.59 16.32 8.71
CA TYR A 58 9.01 15.98 7.42
C TYR A 58 10.01 15.25 6.52
N ARG A 59 11.29 15.64 6.56
CA ARG A 59 12.34 14.92 5.84
C ARG A 59 12.41 13.46 6.26
N ALA A 60 12.40 13.20 7.57
CA ALA A 60 12.41 11.83 8.09
C ALA A 60 11.17 11.05 7.62
N LEU A 61 9.99 11.67 7.71
CA LEU A 61 8.72 11.07 7.27
C LEU A 61 8.74 10.72 5.78
N PHE A 62 9.03 11.69 4.90
CA PHE A 62 9.00 11.47 3.46
C PHE A 62 10.13 10.55 2.98
N SER A 63 11.27 10.53 3.67
CA SER A 63 12.32 9.55 3.41
C SER A 63 11.87 8.13 3.71
N TYR A 64 11.13 7.91 4.80
CA TYR A 64 10.59 6.59 5.13
C TYR A 64 9.51 6.15 4.13
N ILE A 65 8.56 7.04 3.82
CA ILE A 65 7.47 6.76 2.86
C ILE A 65 8.04 6.43 1.47
N GLY A 66 9.07 7.16 1.02
CA GLY A 66 9.75 6.88 -0.24
C GLY A 66 10.37 5.47 -0.27
N PHE A 67 11.02 5.07 0.82
CA PHE A 67 11.60 3.73 0.97
C PHE A 67 10.54 2.61 0.94
N GLU A 68 9.40 2.78 1.62
CA GLU A 68 8.31 1.81 1.59
C GLU A 68 7.73 1.61 0.18
N GLN A 69 7.50 2.70 -0.57
CA GLN A 69 6.98 2.57 -1.95
C GLN A 69 7.96 1.85 -2.88
N MET A 70 9.26 2.08 -2.74
CA MET A 70 10.28 1.37 -3.51
C MET A 70 10.32 -0.11 -3.17
N ASN A 71 10.20 -0.49 -1.89
CA ASN A 71 10.11 -1.89 -1.48
C ASN A 71 8.85 -2.57 -2.00
N LEU A 72 7.70 -1.91 -1.89
CA LEU A 72 6.43 -2.46 -2.38
C LEU A 72 6.48 -2.68 -3.89
N SER A 73 7.02 -1.73 -4.66
CA SER A 73 7.18 -1.88 -6.10
C SER A 73 8.16 -3.00 -6.50
N GLN A 74 9.19 -3.26 -5.68
CA GLN A 74 10.11 -4.38 -5.90
C GLN A 74 9.49 -5.73 -5.56
N ILE A 75 8.67 -5.80 -4.51
CA ILE A 75 7.91 -7.01 -4.16
C ILE A 75 6.94 -7.35 -5.29
N LEU A 76 6.18 -6.36 -5.78
CA LEU A 76 5.23 -6.54 -6.89
C LEU A 76 5.93 -6.92 -8.21
N LYS A 77 7.09 -6.33 -8.53
CA LYS A 77 7.89 -6.73 -9.71
C LYS A 77 8.50 -8.12 -9.57
N GLY A 78 8.90 -8.52 -8.36
CA GLY A 78 9.44 -9.86 -8.08
C GLY A 78 8.39 -10.97 -8.11
N GLU A 79 7.09 -10.62 -8.08
CA GLU A 79 5.98 -11.55 -8.27
C GLU A 79 5.66 -11.76 -9.76
N GLU A 80 5.80 -10.74 -10.61
CA GLU A 80 5.63 -10.86 -12.07
C GLU A 80 6.72 -11.75 -12.72
N GLU A 81 7.96 -11.72 -12.22
CA GLU A 81 9.06 -12.53 -12.76
C GLU A 81 9.00 -14.03 -12.37
N LYS A 82 8.17 -14.41 -11.38
CA LYS A 82 8.04 -15.82 -10.95
C LYS A 82 6.99 -16.63 -11.70
N GLU A 83 6.18 -16.00 -12.55
CA GLU A 83 5.18 -16.72 -13.36
C GLU A 83 5.69 -17.14 -14.76
N GLU A 84 6.86 -16.69 -15.21
CA GLU A 84 7.38 -17.00 -16.56
C GLU A 84 8.28 -18.27 -16.67
N ASP A 85 8.60 -18.97 -15.57
CA ASP A 85 9.52 -20.13 -15.60
C ASP A 85 8.82 -21.51 -15.56
N PHE A 86 7.48 -21.58 -15.68
CA PHE A 86 6.73 -22.84 -15.59
C PHE A 86 6.04 -23.29 -16.88
N GLU A 87 6.60 -23.01 -18.06
CA GLU A 87 6.21 -23.72 -19.29
C GLU A 87 7.41 -23.94 -20.22
N LYS A 88 8.27 -24.93 -19.92
CA LYS A 88 9.09 -25.63 -20.93
C LYS A 88 9.77 -26.90 -20.39
N LYS A 89 8.98 -27.95 -20.24
CA LYS A 89 9.37 -29.37 -20.23
C LYS A 89 8.05 -30.12 -20.43
N ASP A 90 7.77 -30.82 -21.52
CA ASP A 90 8.53 -31.91 -22.12
C ASP A 90 8.11 -32.12 -23.59
N SER A 91 9.04 -32.56 -24.44
CA SER A 91 8.91 -33.79 -25.24
C SER A 91 9.96 -33.85 -26.34
N GLU A 92 10.96 -34.68 -26.08
CA GLU A 92 11.84 -35.29 -27.05
C GLU A 92 11.03 -36.15 -28.05
N LYS A 93 11.29 -35.99 -29.36
CA LYS A 93 11.28 -37.08 -30.35
C LYS A 93 11.81 -36.64 -31.72
N GLU A 94 12.99 -37.18 -31.99
CA GLU A 94 13.53 -37.72 -33.25
C GLU A 94 13.01 -37.22 -34.61
N GLU A 95 13.98 -36.73 -35.37
CA GLU A 95 13.99 -36.54 -36.82
C GLU A 95 13.87 -37.89 -37.58
N ILE A 96 13.17 -37.91 -38.73
CA ILE A 96 13.49 -38.67 -39.97
C ILE A 96 12.45 -38.33 -41.08
N PRO A 97 12.79 -38.42 -42.39
CA PRO A 97 12.61 -37.29 -43.30
C PRO A 97 11.72 -37.51 -44.55
N LYS A 98 11.49 -36.38 -45.28
CA LYS A 98 11.09 -36.21 -46.70
C LYS A 98 9.78 -36.87 -47.18
N LYS A 99 8.82 -36.05 -47.62
CA LYS A 99 8.55 -35.73 -49.05
C LYS A 99 7.32 -34.82 -49.21
N GLU A 100 7.34 -34.12 -50.33
CA GLU A 100 6.47 -33.03 -50.78
C GLU A 100 4.99 -33.43 -50.94
N ALA A 101 4.10 -32.47 -50.62
CA ALA A 101 3.05 -31.94 -51.50
C ALA A 101 1.79 -31.52 -50.72
N SER A 102 1.46 -30.23 -50.85
CA SER A 102 0.13 -29.66 -51.08
C SER A 102 -1.08 -30.14 -50.26
N ARG A 103 -1.71 -29.16 -49.58
CA ARG A 103 -3.10 -29.08 -49.06
C ARG A 103 -3.41 -29.71 -47.70
N SER A 104 -3.64 -28.84 -46.71
CA SER A 104 -4.82 -28.82 -45.81
C SER A 104 -4.45 -28.17 -44.46
N ARG A 105 -4.77 -26.89 -44.30
CA ARG A 105 -4.63 -26.15 -43.01
C ARG A 105 -5.87 -26.30 -42.10
N TRP A 106 -6.77 -27.25 -42.38
CA TRP A 106 -8.09 -27.31 -41.73
C TRP A 106 -8.25 -28.45 -40.72
N LEU A 107 -7.22 -29.26 -40.47
CA LEU A 107 -7.33 -30.42 -39.56
C LEU A 107 -6.64 -30.25 -38.19
N LYS A 108 -6.35 -29.01 -37.76
CA LYS A 108 -5.65 -28.73 -36.49
C LYS A 108 -6.55 -28.30 -35.32
N TYR A 109 -7.83 -28.04 -35.53
CA TYR A 109 -8.68 -27.40 -34.51
C TYR A 109 -9.64 -28.33 -33.74
N PHE A 110 -9.55 -29.66 -33.89
CA PHE A 110 -10.45 -30.60 -33.18
C PHE A 110 -9.76 -31.45 -32.10
N GLY A 111 -8.49 -31.19 -31.76
CA GLY A 111 -7.68 -32.05 -30.87
C GLY A 111 -7.41 -31.56 -29.45
N THR A 112 -7.92 -30.39 -29.01
CA THR A 112 -7.44 -29.69 -27.79
C THR A 112 -8.49 -29.52 -26.68
N SER A 113 -9.59 -30.29 -26.68
CA SER A 113 -10.73 -29.99 -25.79
C SER A 113 -10.78 -30.72 -24.44
N VAL A 114 -9.73 -31.43 -24.00
CA VAL A 114 -9.77 -32.17 -22.70
C VAL A 114 -8.82 -31.60 -21.64
N ALA A 115 -7.68 -31.01 -22.00
CA ALA A 115 -6.73 -30.50 -21.01
C ALA A 115 -7.18 -29.20 -20.29
N ALA A 116 -7.96 -28.35 -20.96
CA ALA A 116 -8.35 -27.04 -20.42
C ALA A 116 -9.23 -27.11 -19.17
N ALA A 117 -10.13 -28.11 -19.08
CA ALA A 117 -11.02 -28.25 -17.92
C ALA A 117 -10.28 -28.63 -16.63
N ALA A 118 -9.20 -29.41 -16.72
CA ALA A 118 -8.38 -29.79 -15.58
C ALA A 118 -7.55 -28.60 -15.05
N ILE A 119 -7.06 -27.73 -15.95
CA ILE A 119 -6.33 -26.51 -15.58
C ILE A 119 -7.25 -25.54 -14.85
N ILE A 120 -8.49 -25.35 -15.34
CA ILE A 120 -9.49 -24.48 -14.68
C ILE A 120 -9.82 -25.00 -13.27
N ALA A 121 -9.96 -26.32 -13.09
CA ALA A 121 -10.21 -26.89 -11.76
C ALA A 121 -9.04 -26.69 -10.79
N PHE A 122 -7.79 -26.82 -11.25
CA PHE A 122 -6.60 -26.57 -10.43
C PHE A 122 -6.44 -25.10 -10.03
N LEU A 123 -6.74 -24.16 -10.95
CA LEU A 123 -6.70 -22.72 -10.65
C LEU A 123 -7.74 -22.34 -9.58
N ILE A 124 -8.97 -22.87 -9.67
CA ILE A 124 -10.04 -22.56 -8.71
C ILE A 124 -9.72 -23.12 -7.31
N VAL A 125 -9.15 -24.34 -7.21
CA VAL A 125 -8.76 -24.94 -5.93
C VAL A 125 -7.52 -24.28 -5.33
N GLY A 126 -6.58 -23.84 -6.17
CA GLY A 126 -5.36 -23.13 -5.74
C GLY A 126 -5.65 -21.75 -5.11
N ILE A 127 -6.59 -20.99 -5.68
CA ILE A 127 -6.94 -19.65 -5.17
C ILE A 127 -7.64 -19.73 -3.79
N GLN A 128 -8.43 -20.78 -3.52
CA GLN A 128 -9.12 -20.90 -2.22
C GLN A 128 -8.17 -21.08 -1.02
N LYS A 129 -6.95 -21.59 -1.24
CA LYS A 129 -5.93 -21.72 -0.18
C LYS A 129 -5.25 -20.39 0.19
N ILE A 130 -5.31 -19.37 -0.67
CA ILE A 130 -4.70 -18.04 -0.46
C ILE A 130 -5.66 -17.09 0.28
N ALA A 131 -6.96 -17.40 0.29
CA ALA A 131 -7.99 -16.65 1.03
C ALA A 131 -8.03 -17.02 2.54
N GLN A 132 -6.89 -17.26 3.18
CA GLN A 132 -6.84 -17.28 4.64
C GLN A 132 -6.64 -15.84 5.16
N PRO A 133 -7.64 -15.22 5.80
CA PRO A 133 -7.44 -13.98 6.53
C PRO A 133 -6.55 -14.31 7.73
N GLN A 134 -5.25 -14.06 7.63
CA GLN A 134 -4.37 -14.04 8.80
C GLN A 134 -4.64 -12.73 9.54
N SER A 135 -5.70 -12.69 10.35
CA SER A 135 -5.89 -11.57 11.26
C SER A 135 -4.96 -11.75 12.46
N GLU A 136 -3.76 -11.16 12.38
CA GLU A 136 -2.81 -11.04 13.50
C GLU A 136 -3.29 -10.02 14.56
N CYS A 137 -4.60 -9.92 14.79
CA CYS A 137 -5.18 -9.01 15.77
C CYS A 137 -5.25 -9.73 17.13
N TYR A 138 -4.41 -9.33 18.07
CA TYR A 138 -4.42 -9.81 19.45
C TYR A 138 -4.54 -8.64 20.42
N ALA A 139 -5.09 -8.89 21.60
CA ALA A 139 -5.10 -7.95 22.70
C ALA A 139 -4.30 -8.50 23.89
N VAL A 140 -3.70 -7.59 24.66
CA VAL A 140 -3.01 -7.94 25.90
C VAL A 140 -3.80 -7.41 27.07
N ILE A 141 -4.46 -8.30 27.80
CA ILE A 141 -5.27 -7.98 28.99
C ILE A 141 -4.54 -8.63 30.17
N ASP A 142 -4.19 -7.86 31.20
CA ASP A 142 -3.41 -8.31 32.37
C ASP A 142 -2.09 -9.06 32.05
N GLY A 143 -1.42 -8.64 30.98
CA GLY A 143 -0.16 -9.25 30.54
C GLY A 143 -0.32 -10.62 29.86
N LYS A 144 -1.54 -11.03 29.54
CA LYS A 144 -1.83 -12.25 28.76
C LYS A 144 -2.33 -11.87 27.37
N VAL A 145 -1.90 -12.63 26.37
CA VAL A 145 -2.27 -12.44 24.97
C VAL A 145 -3.58 -13.18 24.68
N TYR A 146 -4.54 -12.48 24.10
CA TYR A 146 -5.83 -12.99 23.67
C TYR A 146 -6.00 -12.77 22.17
N THR A 147 -6.40 -13.82 21.46
CA THR A 147 -6.71 -13.79 20.02
C THR A 147 -8.20 -14.02 19.74
N ASP A 148 -8.99 -14.27 20.79
CA ASP A 148 -10.42 -14.46 20.68
C ASP A 148 -11.13 -13.10 20.57
N GLN A 149 -11.76 -12.85 19.43
CA GLN A 149 -12.34 -11.55 19.12
C GLN A 149 -13.55 -11.22 20.00
N GLU A 150 -14.40 -12.20 20.34
CA GLU A 150 -15.61 -11.95 21.13
C GLU A 150 -15.24 -11.59 22.57
N PHE A 151 -14.29 -12.32 23.16
CA PHE A 151 -13.78 -12.03 24.49
C PHE A 151 -13.14 -10.64 24.59
N VAL A 152 -12.24 -10.32 23.67
CA VAL A 152 -11.53 -9.02 23.66
C VAL A 152 -12.51 -7.86 23.49
N HIS A 153 -13.49 -8.01 22.60
CA HIS A 153 -14.48 -6.97 22.35
C HIS A 153 -15.38 -6.73 23.58
N HIS A 154 -15.83 -7.80 24.24
CA HIS A 154 -16.61 -7.69 25.46
C HIS A 154 -15.83 -6.98 26.57
N GLU A 155 -14.60 -7.41 26.84
CA GLU A 155 -13.73 -6.80 27.86
C GLU A 155 -13.49 -5.31 27.58
N ALA A 156 -13.26 -4.96 26.31
CA ALA A 156 -13.07 -3.57 25.91
C ALA A 156 -14.32 -2.71 26.16
N LEU A 157 -15.51 -3.26 25.94
CA LEU A 157 -16.76 -2.54 26.22
C LEU A 157 -17.01 -2.34 27.71
N ASP A 158 -16.74 -3.36 28.53
CA ASP A 158 -16.88 -3.28 29.99
C ASP A 158 -15.94 -2.21 30.58
N ALA A 159 -14.68 -2.20 30.14
CA ALA A 159 -13.70 -1.19 30.54
C ALA A 159 -14.08 0.24 30.08
N LEU A 160 -14.78 0.36 28.94
CA LEU A 160 -15.28 1.66 28.46
C LEU A 160 -16.47 2.15 29.28
N ASP A 161 -17.36 1.24 29.71
CA ASP A 161 -18.51 1.57 30.54
C ASP A 161 -18.07 2.09 31.92
N ASP A 162 -17.08 1.43 32.54
CA ASP A 162 -16.48 1.84 33.82
C ASP A 162 -15.84 3.24 33.79
N VAL A 163 -15.31 3.65 32.64
CA VAL A 163 -14.69 4.98 32.44
C VAL A 163 -15.69 6.00 31.90
N SER A 164 -16.82 5.53 31.37
CA SER A 164 -17.85 6.41 30.84
C SER A 164 -18.35 7.29 31.98
N ALA A 165 -18.24 8.60 31.80
CA ALA A 165 -18.84 9.53 32.73
C ALA A 165 -20.35 9.35 32.62
N ASP A 166 -20.94 8.72 33.62
CA ASP A 166 -22.38 8.65 33.79
C ASP A 166 -22.90 10.08 33.59
N SER A 167 -23.84 10.23 32.66
CA SER A 167 -24.27 11.52 32.10
C SER A 167 -25.01 12.44 33.09
N GLU A 168 -24.73 12.31 34.39
CA GLU A 168 -25.06 13.34 35.37
C GLU A 168 -24.40 14.63 34.91
N ASP A 169 -25.21 15.52 34.34
CA ASP A 169 -24.80 16.84 33.91
C ASP A 169 -23.94 17.43 35.05
N PRO A 170 -22.64 17.71 34.84
CA PRO A 170 -21.73 18.16 35.88
C PRO A 170 -22.16 19.51 36.48
N PHE A 171 -23.18 20.15 35.92
CA PHE A 171 -23.84 21.34 36.42
C PHE A 171 -25.21 21.08 37.10
N SER A 172 -25.66 19.83 37.25
CA SER A 172 -26.91 19.46 37.96
C SER A 172 -26.94 19.98 39.40
N ALA A 173 -25.78 20.09 40.04
CA ALA A 173 -25.63 20.67 41.37
C ALA A 173 -26.01 22.17 41.43
N LEU A 174 -25.97 22.89 40.30
CA LEU A 174 -26.33 24.31 40.18
C LEU A 174 -27.85 24.52 40.29
N ASP A 175 -28.66 23.57 39.79
CA ASP A 175 -30.12 23.67 39.82
C ASP A 175 -30.70 23.53 41.23
N MET A 176 -29.97 22.89 42.15
CA MET A 176 -30.36 22.77 43.56
C MET A 176 -30.14 24.08 44.35
N MET A 177 -29.39 25.04 43.83
CA MET A 177 -29.07 26.31 44.50
C MET A 177 -30.07 27.44 44.21
N LYS A 178 -31.09 27.20 43.37
CA LYS A 178 -32.02 28.23 42.90
C LYS A 178 -33.32 28.35 43.73
N GLN A 179 -33.32 27.88 44.98
CA GLN A 179 -34.44 28.07 45.93
C GLN A 179 -34.32 29.36 46.74
#